data_AF-A0A8S1KUN1-F1
#
_entry.id   AF-A0A8S1KUN1-F1
#
_cell.length_a   1.000
_cell.length_b   1.000
_cell.length_c   1.000
_cell.angle_alpha   90.00
_cell.angle_beta   90.00
_cell.angle_gamma   90.00
#
_symmetry.space_group_name_H-M   'P 1'
#
loop_
_entity.id
_entity.type
_entity.pdbx_description
1 polymer ?
#
loop_
_entity_poly.entity_id
_entity_poly.type
_entity_poly.pdbx_seq_one_letter_code
_entity_poly.pdbx_strand_id
1 'polypeptide(L)'
;MYNLCGSLLDRWYNVKFNLTQYVYDIDKQLRQKDKVIYILNETIKNDVGIEQRIEKLKKTCSQILWFSYRKKIPQFQISSFTSDTGWGCMIRVAQMALAQVIRHYHSFTQPEQLIVLIRHFIDDDDDEMIDFIKQTKQNQVEYYHAPFSIQKIVYHAKIEFKKEPGDWYKPNEILEILNYLFKYSQYSVNMQIYINYECAFILQDVIQQMFNYDKGNLEWLKECVKNNIQQNQQDDKGIGIFLPARIGLQNVNKDYLKVLNHLMTLPYFQGIIGGVSNKAFYIVGRIQDYLIYLDPHFVQNAQNFEDLSKNQASYSCQNIQLIHNQIIDPSIVVCLCIRNGLELLDLWNSVFIIIIYQQLNHLKQEFQELFFISLLETNTELQICESFQYLDENHELVNILK
;
A
#
# COMPACT_ATOMS: atom_id res chain seq x y z
N MET A 1 -11.77 20.78 -30.16
CA MET A 1 -12.68 19.75 -29.60
C MET A 1 -12.08 19.00 -28.42
N TYR A 2 -10.81 18.55 -28.45
CA TYR A 2 -10.15 17.85 -27.34
C TYR A 2 -10.26 18.57 -25.97
N ASN A 3 -10.00 19.88 -25.88
CA ASN A 3 -10.08 20.63 -24.61
C ASN A 3 -11.51 20.76 -24.04
N LEU A 4 -12.54 20.81 -24.89
CA LEU A 4 -13.95 20.86 -24.46
C LEU A 4 -14.37 19.49 -23.90
N CYS A 5 -14.03 18.40 -24.59
CA CYS A 5 -14.30 17.04 -24.12
C CYS A 5 -13.57 16.73 -22.80
N GLY A 6 -12.29 17.13 -22.66
CA GLY A 6 -11.55 16.98 -21.40
C GLY A 6 -12.20 17.73 -20.25
N SER A 7 -12.60 18.99 -20.46
CA SER A 7 -13.27 19.79 -19.43
C SER A 7 -14.62 19.19 -18.97
N LEU A 8 -15.34 18.52 -19.86
CA LEU A 8 -16.60 17.84 -19.54
C LEU A 8 -16.35 16.52 -18.80
N LEU A 9 -15.31 15.78 -19.19
CA LEU A 9 -14.88 14.55 -18.51
C LEU A 9 -14.46 14.84 -17.07
N ASP A 10 -13.64 15.88 -16.84
CA ASP A 10 -13.24 16.32 -15.51
C ASP A 10 -14.46 16.63 -14.63
N ARG A 11 -15.40 17.41 -15.18
CA ARG A 11 -16.64 17.78 -14.49
C ARG A 11 -17.48 16.56 -14.16
N TRP A 12 -17.57 15.59 -15.08
CA TRP A 12 -18.29 14.35 -14.85
C TRP A 12 -17.70 13.54 -13.69
N TYR A 13 -16.36 13.38 -13.65
CA TYR A 13 -15.69 12.72 -12.53
C TYR A 13 -15.94 13.45 -11.21
N ASN A 14 -15.79 14.77 -11.17
CA ASN A 14 -16.00 15.55 -9.94
C ASN A 14 -17.46 15.50 -9.46
N VAL A 15 -18.44 15.57 -10.38
CA VAL A 15 -19.87 15.41 -10.04
C VAL A 15 -20.13 14.01 -9.49
N LYS A 16 -19.60 12.96 -10.14
CA LYS A 16 -19.77 11.58 -9.70
C LYS A 16 -19.15 11.33 -8.32
N PHE A 17 -17.97 11.89 -8.06
CA PHE A 17 -17.30 11.83 -6.77
C PHE A 17 -18.19 12.44 -5.66
N ASN A 18 -18.67 13.66 -5.88
CA ASN A 18 -19.54 14.36 -4.92
C ASN A 18 -20.90 13.66 -4.71
N LEU A 19 -21.48 13.10 -5.77
CA LEU A 19 -22.74 12.34 -5.66
C LEU A 19 -22.55 11.06 -4.84
N THR A 20 -21.45 10.35 -5.04
CA THR A 20 -21.15 9.12 -4.29
C THR A 20 -21.02 9.41 -2.79
N GLN A 21 -20.37 10.53 -2.45
CA GLN A 21 -20.28 11.02 -1.08
C GLN A 21 -21.65 11.26 -0.43
N TYR A 22 -22.57 11.90 -1.14
CA TYR A 22 -23.91 12.19 -0.61
C TYR A 22 -24.73 10.91 -0.36
N VAL A 23 -24.56 9.89 -1.21
CA VAL A 23 -25.36 8.65 -1.17
C VAL A 23 -24.87 7.69 -0.08
N TYR A 24 -23.56 7.59 0.16
CA TYR A 24 -22.95 6.60 1.04
C TYR A 24 -22.56 7.13 2.42
N ASP A 25 -23.29 8.15 2.90
CA ASP A 25 -23.04 8.90 4.14
C ASP A 25 -22.45 8.04 5.28
N ILE A 26 -21.17 8.26 5.56
CA ILE A 26 -20.44 7.63 6.66
C ILE A 26 -21.10 7.92 7.99
N ASP A 27 -21.67 9.11 8.17
CA ASP A 27 -22.35 9.47 9.40
C ASP A 27 -23.55 8.55 9.61
N LYS A 28 -24.26 8.17 8.56
CA LYS A 28 -25.34 7.17 8.63
C LYS A 28 -24.81 5.80 9.06
N GLN A 29 -23.67 5.36 8.55
CA GLN A 29 -23.08 4.06 8.93
C GLN A 29 -22.51 4.05 10.35
N LEU A 30 -21.92 5.17 10.78
CA LEU A 30 -21.42 5.38 12.13
C LEU A 30 -22.55 5.49 13.14
N ARG A 31 -23.69 6.11 12.77
CA ARG A 31 -24.88 6.28 13.63
C ARG A 31 -25.63 4.97 13.87
N GLN A 32 -25.34 3.91 13.12
CA GLN A 32 -25.91 2.59 13.36
C GLN A 32 -25.07 1.80 14.39
N LYS A 33 -25.45 1.82 15.68
CA LYS A 33 -24.96 0.96 16.81
C LYS A 33 -23.43 0.77 16.98
N ASP A 34 -23.04 0.05 18.03
CA ASP A 34 -21.71 -0.08 18.65
C ASP A 34 -20.60 -0.68 17.76
N LYS A 35 -20.18 0.04 16.72
CA LYS A 35 -19.18 -0.45 15.75
C LYS A 35 -17.77 0.05 16.08
N VAL A 36 -16.78 -0.85 16.11
CA VAL A 36 -15.36 -0.46 16.15
C VAL A 36 -14.90 -0.08 14.75
N ILE A 37 -14.15 1.02 14.64
CA ILE A 37 -13.55 1.48 13.39
C ILE A 37 -12.06 1.14 13.44
N TYR A 38 -11.58 0.46 12.41
CA TYR A 38 -10.15 0.21 12.20
C TYR A 38 -9.71 1.06 11.02
N ILE A 39 -8.67 1.87 11.22
CA ILE A 39 -8.12 2.72 10.16
C ILE A 39 -6.61 2.80 10.31
N LEU A 40 -5.89 2.23 9.33
CA LEU A 40 -4.44 2.04 9.35
C LEU A 40 -4.02 1.40 10.69
N ASN A 41 -3.19 2.10 11.46
CA ASN A 41 -2.69 1.67 12.77
C ASN A 41 -3.55 2.17 13.96
N GLU A 42 -4.72 2.76 13.71
CA GLU A 42 -5.61 3.31 14.73
C GLU A 42 -6.89 2.48 14.88
N THR A 43 -7.31 2.31 16.14
CA THR A 43 -8.62 1.75 16.49
C THR A 43 -9.46 2.83 17.18
N ILE A 44 -10.65 3.09 16.64
CA ILE A 44 -11.64 3.97 17.26
C ILE A 44 -12.73 3.07 17.86
N LYS A 45 -12.65 2.91 19.19
CA LYS A 45 -13.60 2.10 19.97
C LYS A 45 -14.94 2.84 20.09
N ASN A 46 -15.92 2.10 20.61
CA ASN A 46 -17.26 2.62 20.87
C ASN A 46 -17.44 2.99 22.36
N ASP A 47 -16.37 3.48 22.98
CA ASP A 47 -16.33 3.95 24.37
C ASP A 47 -16.64 5.45 24.49
N VAL A 48 -16.64 6.17 23.36
CA VAL A 48 -16.88 7.61 23.28
C VAL A 48 -18.09 7.96 22.41
N GLY A 49 -18.66 9.15 22.62
CA GLY A 49 -19.82 9.63 21.88
C GLY A 49 -19.58 9.72 20.37
N ILE A 50 -20.64 9.58 19.56
CA ILE A 50 -20.52 9.48 18.11
C ILE A 50 -19.81 10.67 17.44
N GLU A 51 -20.08 11.89 17.90
CA GLU A 51 -19.43 13.08 17.36
C GLU A 51 -17.91 13.07 17.60
N GLN A 52 -17.46 12.59 18.77
CA GLN A 52 -16.03 12.41 19.06
C GLN A 52 -15.40 11.31 18.19
N ARG A 53 -16.15 10.25 17.87
CA ARG A 53 -15.69 9.18 16.95
C ARG A 53 -15.53 9.72 15.53
N ILE A 54 -16.49 10.52 15.05
CA ILE A 54 -16.43 11.19 13.74
C ILE A 54 -15.23 12.15 13.70
N GLU A 55 -15.01 12.93 14.76
CA GLU A 55 -13.88 13.84 14.86
C GLU A 55 -12.54 13.10 14.83
N LYS A 56 -12.40 12.01 15.62
CA LYS A 56 -11.20 11.18 15.59
C LYS A 56 -10.96 10.58 14.21
N LEU A 57 -12.01 10.08 13.54
CA LEU A 57 -11.91 9.54 12.19
C LEU A 57 -11.45 10.59 11.19
N LYS A 58 -12.08 11.77 11.17
CA LYS A 58 -11.70 12.89 10.29
C LYS A 58 -10.26 13.33 10.55
N LYS A 59 -9.85 13.42 11.80
CA LYS A 59 -8.47 13.73 12.19
C LYS A 59 -7.50 12.68 11.65
N THR A 60 -7.76 11.39 11.85
CA THR A 60 -6.91 10.32 11.32
C THR A 60 -6.83 10.38 9.79
N CYS A 61 -7.96 10.56 9.10
CA CYS A 61 -7.98 10.67 7.64
C CYS A 61 -7.24 11.91 7.11
N SER A 62 -7.28 13.04 7.83
CA SER A 62 -6.55 14.25 7.41
C SER A 62 -5.03 14.07 7.36
N GLN A 63 -4.50 13.08 8.09
CA GLN A 63 -3.08 12.73 8.11
C GLN A 63 -2.69 11.73 7.00
N ILE A 64 -3.68 11.16 6.29
CA ILE A 64 -3.44 10.27 5.16
C ILE A 64 -3.31 11.13 3.91
N LEU A 65 -2.17 11.02 3.24
CA LEU A 65 -1.93 11.74 2.00
C LEU A 65 -2.83 11.17 0.90
N TRP A 66 -3.55 12.07 0.23
CA TRP A 66 -4.47 11.75 -0.84
C TRP A 66 -3.93 12.26 -2.17
N PHE A 67 -3.69 11.32 -3.09
CA PHE A 67 -3.35 11.63 -4.47
C PHE A 67 -4.56 11.32 -5.34
N SER A 68 -5.00 12.32 -6.10
CA SER A 68 -6.13 12.22 -7.03
C SER A 68 -5.68 12.61 -8.43
N TYR A 69 -6.56 12.44 -9.42
CA TYR A 69 -6.31 12.94 -10.77
C TYR A 69 -5.90 14.41 -10.76
N ARG A 70 -4.87 14.72 -11.54
CA ARG A 70 -4.39 16.07 -11.80
C ARG A 70 -4.55 16.43 -13.28
N LYS A 71 -4.71 17.73 -13.51
CA LYS A 71 -4.67 18.36 -14.83
C LYS A 71 -3.77 19.59 -14.78
N LYS A 72 -3.36 20.07 -15.96
CA LYS A 72 -2.27 21.04 -16.06
C LYS A 72 -0.99 20.50 -15.43
N ILE A 73 -0.84 19.18 -15.45
CA ILE A 73 0.46 18.55 -15.24
C ILE A 73 1.32 19.07 -16.40
N PRO A 74 2.57 19.47 -16.13
CA PRO A 74 3.49 19.72 -17.22
C PRO A 74 3.55 18.56 -18.21
N GLN A 75 3.92 18.87 -19.44
CA GLN A 75 3.84 17.89 -20.51
C GLN A 75 4.81 16.73 -20.24
N PHE A 76 4.30 15.49 -20.28
CA PHE A 76 5.15 14.31 -20.21
C PHE A 76 6.16 14.30 -21.35
N GLN A 77 7.43 14.01 -21.09
CA GLN A 77 8.49 14.00 -22.11
C GLN A 77 8.20 13.08 -23.31
N ILE A 78 7.37 12.06 -23.11
CA ILE A 78 7.02 11.04 -24.10
C ILE A 78 5.61 11.18 -24.69
N SER A 79 4.87 12.26 -24.37
CA SER A 79 3.47 12.44 -24.80
C SER A 79 3.06 13.91 -24.88
N SER A 80 1.87 14.18 -25.41
CA SER A 80 1.21 15.51 -25.35
C SER A 80 0.24 15.64 -24.18
N PHE A 81 0.10 14.60 -23.36
CA PHE A 81 -0.81 14.60 -22.23
C PHE A 81 -0.34 15.57 -21.14
N THR A 82 -1.31 16.21 -20.49
CA THR A 82 -1.11 17.16 -19.38
C THR A 82 -2.10 16.86 -18.24
N SER A 83 -2.64 15.65 -18.22
CA SER A 83 -3.57 15.16 -17.22
C SER A 83 -3.56 13.64 -17.18
N ASP A 84 -3.79 13.09 -16.00
CA ASP A 84 -3.97 11.65 -15.76
C ASP A 84 -5.44 11.21 -15.61
N THR A 85 -6.37 12.13 -15.89
CA THR A 85 -7.81 11.87 -15.79
C THR A 85 -8.24 10.70 -16.66
N GLY A 86 -8.85 9.70 -16.03
CA GLY A 86 -9.39 8.52 -16.69
C GLY A 86 -8.43 7.34 -16.85
N TRP A 87 -7.14 7.49 -16.52
CA TRP A 87 -6.15 6.40 -16.69
C TRP A 87 -5.15 6.28 -15.52
N GLY A 88 -4.85 7.36 -14.81
CA GLY A 88 -3.82 7.36 -13.75
C GLY A 88 -4.22 6.78 -12.39
N CYS A 89 -5.42 6.20 -12.22
CA CYS A 89 -5.93 5.94 -10.86
C CYS A 89 -5.10 4.89 -10.11
N MET A 90 -4.59 3.87 -10.80
CA MET A 90 -3.71 2.88 -10.17
C MET A 90 -2.37 3.51 -9.73
N ILE A 91 -1.82 4.44 -10.54
CA ILE A 91 -0.63 5.21 -10.16
C ILE A 91 -0.90 5.98 -8.87
N ARG A 92 -2.01 6.72 -8.80
CA ARG A 92 -2.37 7.53 -7.63
C ARG A 92 -2.57 6.68 -6.37
N VAL A 93 -3.18 5.50 -6.50
CA VAL A 93 -3.36 4.57 -5.38
C VAL A 93 -2.02 4.01 -4.89
N ALA A 94 -1.12 3.65 -5.80
CA ALA A 94 0.21 3.19 -5.43
C ALA A 94 1.06 4.31 -4.79
N GLN A 95 0.95 5.55 -5.29
CA GLN A 95 1.54 6.73 -4.65
C GLN A 95 1.02 6.91 -3.21
N MET A 96 -0.29 6.78 -2.98
CA MET A 96 -0.88 6.85 -1.63
C MET A 96 -0.31 5.77 -0.70
N ALA A 97 -0.24 4.53 -1.18
CA ALA A 97 0.29 3.41 -0.41
C ALA A 97 1.76 3.61 -0.03
N LEU A 98 2.61 3.98 -0.99
CA LEU A 98 4.03 4.24 -0.73
C LEU A 98 4.24 5.45 0.19
N ALA A 99 3.51 6.54 -0.04
CA ALA A 99 3.60 7.72 0.82
C ALA A 99 3.17 7.40 2.26
N GLN A 100 2.12 6.59 2.45
CA GLN A 100 1.68 6.17 3.77
C GLN A 100 2.72 5.29 4.48
N VAL A 101 3.37 4.37 3.75
CA VAL A 101 4.47 3.54 4.27
C VAL A 101 5.66 4.41 4.73
N ILE A 102 6.11 5.36 3.90
CA ILE A 102 7.18 6.31 4.25
C ILE A 102 6.79 7.17 5.45
N ARG A 103 5.55 7.69 5.45
CA ARG A 103 5.02 8.52 6.54
C ARG A 103 5.04 7.77 7.87
N HIS A 104 4.59 6.51 7.87
CA HIS A 104 4.56 5.68 9.07
C HIS A 104 5.96 5.37 9.59
N TYR A 105 6.88 4.97 8.69
CA TYR A 105 8.25 4.66 9.05
C TYR A 105 8.94 5.84 9.75
N HIS A 106 8.85 7.04 9.17
CA HIS A 106 9.42 8.25 9.78
C HIS A 106 8.56 8.90 10.88
N SER A 107 7.41 8.32 11.20
CA SER A 107 6.46 8.86 12.19
C SER A 107 6.07 10.32 11.91
N PHE A 108 5.91 10.68 10.63
CA PHE A 108 5.53 12.03 10.22
C PHE A 108 4.08 12.31 10.63
N THR A 109 3.92 13.34 11.45
CA THR A 109 2.62 13.77 12.00
C THR A 109 2.39 15.26 11.86
N GLN A 110 3.46 16.06 11.72
CA GLN A 110 3.36 17.51 11.62
C GLN A 110 3.12 17.96 10.17
N PRO A 111 2.31 19.02 9.94
CA PRO A 111 2.02 19.51 8.59
C PRO A 111 3.26 19.80 7.75
N GLU A 112 4.33 20.33 8.35
CA GLU A 112 5.57 20.67 7.65
C GLU A 112 6.29 19.41 7.12
N GLN A 113 6.28 18.34 7.92
CA GLN A 113 6.83 17.04 7.50
C GLN A 113 6.01 16.43 6.36
N LEU A 114 4.68 16.56 6.42
CA LEU A 114 3.79 16.10 5.35
C LEU A 114 4.00 16.90 4.07
N ILE A 115 4.24 18.21 4.14
CA ILE A 115 4.59 19.02 2.96
C ILE A 115 5.89 18.52 2.33
N VAL A 116 6.94 18.28 3.12
CA VAL A 116 8.20 17.71 2.62
C VAL A 116 7.97 16.35 1.96
N LEU A 117 7.13 15.49 2.55
CA LEU A 117 6.79 14.21 1.95
C LEU A 117 6.03 14.39 0.63
N ILE A 118 5.04 15.29 0.56
CA ILE A 118 4.25 15.56 -0.66
C ILE A 118 5.16 16.05 -1.80
N ARG A 119 6.20 16.84 -1.50
CA ARG A 119 7.17 17.31 -2.52
C ARG A 119 7.78 16.16 -3.30
N HIS A 120 8.03 15.01 -2.67
CA HIS A 120 8.59 13.85 -3.36
C HIS A 120 7.64 13.14 -4.34
N PHE A 121 6.35 13.50 -4.32
CA PHE A 121 5.28 12.94 -5.17
C PHE A 121 4.63 14.00 -6.07
N ILE A 122 5.09 15.25 -6.04
CA ILE A 122 4.45 16.34 -6.78
C ILE A 122 4.56 16.13 -8.29
N ASP A 123 3.54 16.57 -9.02
CA ASP A 123 3.48 16.43 -10.48
C ASP A 123 4.14 17.63 -11.18
N ASP A 124 5.34 18.02 -10.76
CA ASP A 124 6.08 19.23 -11.18
C ASP A 124 7.53 18.87 -11.54
N ASP A 125 7.70 17.89 -12.42
CA ASP A 125 8.98 17.20 -12.66
C ASP A 125 9.34 17.18 -14.16
N ASP A 126 9.80 18.32 -14.65
CA ASP A 126 9.97 18.59 -16.09
C ASP A 126 11.40 18.32 -16.56
N ASP A 127 12.38 18.68 -15.72
CA ASP A 127 13.78 18.85 -16.12
C ASP A 127 14.73 17.78 -15.55
N GLU A 128 14.43 17.17 -14.39
CA GLU A 128 15.31 16.20 -13.70
C GLU A 128 15.32 14.79 -14.32
N MET A 129 14.41 14.51 -15.26
CA MET A 129 14.24 13.18 -15.85
C MET A 129 15.46 12.69 -16.65
N ILE A 130 16.19 13.59 -17.33
CA ILE A 130 17.32 13.21 -18.20
C ILE A 130 18.57 12.84 -17.38
N ASP A 131 18.73 13.44 -16.20
CA ASP A 131 19.87 13.18 -15.32
C ASP A 131 19.65 11.94 -14.44
N PHE A 132 18.40 11.46 -14.33
CA PHE A 132 18.05 10.24 -13.59
C PHE A 132 18.86 9.00 -14.02
N ILE A 133 19.15 8.91 -15.33
CA ILE A 133 19.90 7.79 -15.93
C ILE A 133 21.42 8.05 -15.93
N LYS A 134 21.86 9.31 -15.82
CA LYS A 134 23.28 9.70 -16.00
C LYS A 134 24.11 9.70 -14.70
N GLN A 135 23.48 9.75 -13.52
CA GLN A 135 24.17 9.92 -12.22
C GLN A 135 24.95 8.70 -11.69
N THR A 136 25.11 7.63 -12.46
CA THR A 136 25.95 6.48 -12.06
C THR A 136 27.47 6.76 -12.08
N LYS A 137 27.92 7.97 -12.45
CA LYS A 137 29.35 8.25 -12.71
C LYS A 137 30.09 9.12 -11.69
N GLN A 138 29.46 9.73 -10.70
CA GLN A 138 30.16 10.58 -9.72
C GLN A 138 29.63 10.34 -8.30
N ASN A 139 30.53 10.15 -7.35
CA ASN A 139 30.31 9.80 -5.93
C ASN A 139 29.56 10.87 -5.08
N GLN A 140 28.65 11.64 -5.66
CA GLN A 140 27.72 12.52 -4.93
C GLN A 140 26.30 12.03 -5.16
N VAL A 141 25.63 11.60 -4.09
CA VAL A 141 24.22 11.21 -4.14
C VAL A 141 23.39 12.49 -4.16
N GLU A 142 22.96 12.92 -5.34
CA GLU A 142 21.91 13.93 -5.49
C GLU A 142 20.55 13.21 -5.45
N TYR A 143 19.67 13.62 -4.56
CA TYR A 143 18.30 13.09 -4.50
C TYR A 143 17.37 13.94 -5.36
N TYR A 144 16.53 13.28 -6.15
CA TYR A 144 15.51 13.97 -6.96
C TYR A 144 14.54 14.77 -6.09
N HIS A 145 14.03 15.87 -6.62
CA HIS A 145 13.05 16.68 -5.93
C HIS A 145 11.69 15.99 -5.84
N ALA A 146 11.31 15.23 -6.87
CA ALA A 146 10.05 14.47 -6.94
C ALA A 146 10.28 13.04 -7.46
N PRO A 147 10.96 12.14 -6.72
CA PRO A 147 11.32 10.79 -7.21
C PRO A 147 10.10 9.92 -7.56
N PHE A 148 8.94 10.21 -7.00
CA PHE A 148 7.70 9.45 -7.18
C PHE A 148 6.64 10.22 -7.96
N SER A 149 7.03 11.25 -8.72
CA SER A 149 6.14 11.99 -9.61
C SER A 149 5.48 11.06 -10.64
N ILE A 150 4.29 11.43 -11.13
CA ILE A 150 3.66 10.67 -12.21
C ILE A 150 4.50 10.70 -13.49
N GLN A 151 5.26 11.77 -13.72
CA GLN A 151 6.19 11.90 -14.84
C GLN A 151 7.26 10.78 -14.83
N LYS A 152 7.96 10.61 -13.69
CA LYS A 152 8.98 9.55 -13.54
C LYS A 152 8.39 8.15 -13.64
N ILE A 153 7.21 7.93 -13.05
CA ILE A 153 6.51 6.65 -13.12
C ILE A 153 6.18 6.30 -14.58
N VAL A 154 5.58 7.23 -15.32
CA VAL A 154 5.19 7.06 -16.71
C VAL A 154 6.40 6.80 -17.61
N TYR A 155 7.48 7.56 -17.41
CA TYR A 155 8.69 7.40 -18.18
C TYR A 155 9.34 6.02 -17.95
N HIS A 156 9.46 5.60 -16.68
CA HIS A 156 10.01 4.28 -16.38
C HIS A 156 9.10 3.17 -16.91
N ALA A 157 7.77 3.35 -16.84
CA ALA A 157 6.80 2.42 -17.44
C ALA A 157 6.98 2.28 -18.96
N LYS A 158 7.35 3.35 -19.66
CA LYS A 158 7.64 3.31 -21.10
C LYS A 158 8.90 2.50 -21.41
N ILE A 159 9.93 2.60 -20.55
CA ILE A 159 11.18 1.86 -20.72
C ILE A 159 10.94 0.37 -20.49
N GLU A 160 10.42 0.01 -19.31
CA GLU A 160 10.29 -1.38 -18.86
C GLU A 160 9.12 -2.11 -19.52
N PHE A 161 7.92 -1.50 -19.52
CA PHE A 161 6.68 -2.15 -19.94
C PHE A 161 6.12 -1.66 -21.28
N LYS A 162 6.81 -0.73 -21.95
CA LYS A 162 6.37 -0.07 -23.19
C LYS A 162 5.03 0.66 -23.10
N LYS A 163 4.59 1.00 -21.89
CA LYS A 163 3.35 1.75 -21.64
C LYS A 163 3.48 3.22 -21.97
N GLU A 164 2.39 3.81 -22.42
CA GLU A 164 2.26 5.25 -22.71
C GLU A 164 1.22 5.90 -21.79
N PRO A 165 1.27 7.24 -21.62
CA PRO A 165 0.19 7.98 -20.96
C PRO A 165 -1.17 7.63 -21.57
N GLY A 166 -2.10 7.18 -20.72
CA GLY A 166 -3.40 6.66 -21.14
C GLY A 166 -3.58 5.17 -20.87
N ASP A 167 -2.49 4.40 -20.79
CA ASP A 167 -2.56 2.97 -20.52
C ASP A 167 -2.94 2.67 -19.07
N TRP A 168 -3.70 1.59 -18.88
CA TRP A 168 -4.04 1.09 -17.54
C TRP A 168 -2.89 0.30 -16.94
N TYR A 169 -2.62 0.49 -15.64
CA TYR A 169 -1.55 -0.21 -14.89
C TYR A 169 -2.13 -1.34 -14.02
N LYS A 170 -1.48 -2.49 -14.03
CA LYS A 170 -1.72 -3.57 -13.06
C LYS A 170 -0.95 -3.27 -11.76
N PRO A 171 -1.40 -3.78 -10.60
CA PRO A 171 -0.69 -3.61 -9.34
C PRO A 171 0.79 -4.02 -9.40
N ASN A 172 1.12 -5.16 -10.02
CA ASN A 172 2.50 -5.63 -10.06
C ASN A 172 3.44 -4.68 -10.83
N GLU A 173 2.99 -4.18 -11.99
CA GLU A 173 3.80 -3.26 -12.81
C GLU A 173 4.09 -1.95 -12.07
N ILE A 174 3.08 -1.38 -11.39
CA ILE A 174 3.29 -0.13 -10.65
C ILE A 174 4.16 -0.32 -9.41
N LEU A 175 4.05 -1.47 -8.72
CA LEU A 175 4.90 -1.78 -7.57
C LEU A 175 6.37 -1.96 -7.97
N GLU A 176 6.63 -2.61 -9.11
CA GLU A 176 7.98 -2.76 -9.65
C GLU A 176 8.60 -1.39 -9.97
N ILE A 177 7.85 -0.50 -10.63
CA ILE A 177 8.29 0.87 -10.91
C ILE A 177 8.59 1.63 -9.62
N LEU A 178 7.69 1.58 -8.64
CA LEU A 178 7.88 2.28 -7.38
C LEU A 178 9.06 1.72 -6.58
N ASN A 179 9.28 0.42 -6.58
CA ASN A 179 10.45 -0.19 -5.94
C ASN A 179 11.76 0.27 -6.61
N TYR A 180 11.77 0.34 -7.95
CA TYR A 180 12.91 0.88 -8.68
C TYR A 180 13.17 2.35 -8.29
N LEU A 181 12.17 3.23 -8.37
CA LEU A 181 12.31 4.65 -8.03
C LEU A 181 12.69 4.85 -6.56
N PHE A 182 12.21 3.99 -5.66
CA PHE A 182 12.49 4.07 -4.23
C PHE A 182 13.98 3.89 -3.91
N LYS A 183 14.68 3.00 -4.63
CA LYS A 183 16.13 2.78 -4.48
C LYS A 183 16.94 4.06 -4.68
N TYR A 184 16.46 4.97 -5.52
CA TYR A 184 17.10 6.25 -5.83
C TYR A 184 16.53 7.44 -5.04
N SER A 185 15.74 7.17 -4.01
CA SER A 185 15.23 8.19 -3.09
C SER A 185 16.04 8.21 -1.80
N GLN A 186 15.97 9.31 -1.05
CA GLN A 186 16.62 9.44 0.26
C GLN A 186 16.13 8.42 1.30
N TYR A 187 15.00 7.76 1.03
CA TYR A 187 14.39 6.79 1.94
C TYR A 187 15.10 5.42 1.91
N SER A 188 15.80 5.08 0.82
CA SER A 188 16.47 3.78 0.67
C SER A 188 17.67 3.59 1.62
N VAL A 189 18.12 4.66 2.29
CA VAL A 189 19.23 4.64 3.26
C VAL A 189 18.90 3.77 4.48
N ASN A 190 17.66 3.89 4.97
CA ASN A 190 17.24 3.25 6.21
C ASN A 190 15.98 2.39 6.05
N MET A 191 15.41 2.34 4.85
CA MET A 191 14.22 1.54 4.58
C MET A 191 14.38 0.76 3.28
N GLN A 192 13.81 -0.44 3.23
CA GLN A 192 13.71 -1.24 2.01
C GLN A 192 12.24 -1.47 1.62
N ILE A 193 12.00 -1.94 0.39
CA ILE A 193 10.69 -2.38 -0.08
C ILE A 193 10.75 -3.87 -0.39
N TYR A 194 9.97 -4.66 0.35
CA TYR A 194 9.74 -6.09 0.09
C TYR A 194 8.47 -6.27 -0.73
N ILE A 195 8.59 -6.96 -1.86
CA ILE A 195 7.46 -7.38 -2.68
C ILE A 195 7.63 -8.86 -2.97
N ASN A 196 6.59 -9.65 -2.67
CA ASN A 196 6.54 -11.06 -3.04
C ASN A 196 5.29 -11.32 -3.89
N TYR A 197 5.51 -11.71 -5.15
CA TYR A 197 4.43 -11.90 -6.13
C TYR A 197 3.79 -13.29 -6.08
N GLU A 198 4.34 -14.20 -5.27
CA GLU A 198 3.84 -15.56 -5.07
C GLU A 198 2.81 -15.62 -3.93
N CYS A 199 2.33 -14.46 -3.49
CA CYS A 199 1.44 -14.34 -2.35
C CYS A 199 2.05 -15.02 -1.11
N ALA A 200 3.33 -14.77 -0.81
CA ALA A 200 4.00 -15.32 0.35
C ALA A 200 4.73 -14.24 1.16
N PHE A 201 4.67 -14.35 2.47
CA PHE A 201 5.54 -13.62 3.38
C PHE A 201 6.63 -14.57 3.87
N ILE A 202 7.88 -14.31 3.47
CA ILE A 202 9.04 -15.15 3.79
C ILE A 202 9.92 -14.40 4.77
N LEU A 203 10.02 -14.90 6.01
CA LEU A 203 10.75 -14.23 7.08
C LEU A 203 12.23 -14.05 6.74
N GLN A 204 12.86 -15.10 6.19
CA GLN A 204 14.27 -15.07 5.78
C GLN A 204 14.56 -13.95 4.78
N ASP A 205 13.71 -13.72 3.78
CA ASP A 205 13.89 -12.65 2.80
C ASP A 205 13.79 -11.27 3.45
N VAL A 206 12.80 -11.10 4.34
CA VAL A 206 12.59 -9.85 5.06
C VAL A 206 13.77 -9.56 5.98
N ILE A 207 14.30 -10.56 6.67
CA ILE A 207 15.52 -10.44 7.47
C ILE A 207 16.72 -10.10 6.59
N GLN A 208 16.87 -10.76 5.44
CA GLN A 208 17.94 -10.47 4.49
C GLN A 208 17.88 -9.01 4.04
N GLN A 209 16.71 -8.49 3.67
CA GLN A 209 16.58 -7.11 3.20
C GLN A 209 16.78 -6.08 4.32
N MET A 210 16.26 -6.32 5.52
CA MET A 210 16.40 -5.39 6.64
C MET A 210 17.83 -5.38 7.20
N PHE A 211 18.45 -6.54 7.34
CA PHE A 211 19.68 -6.73 8.12
C PHE A 211 20.89 -7.19 7.31
N ASN A 212 20.73 -7.40 6.00
CA ASN A 212 21.76 -7.97 5.13
C ASN A 212 22.28 -9.33 5.66
N TYR A 213 21.36 -10.19 6.11
CA TYR A 213 21.67 -11.49 6.71
C TYR A 213 20.90 -12.64 6.05
N ASP A 214 21.58 -13.37 5.16
CA ASP A 214 20.97 -14.40 4.30
C ASP A 214 20.49 -15.66 5.04
N LYS A 215 20.96 -15.90 6.27
CA LYS A 215 20.63 -17.10 7.07
C LYS A 215 19.63 -16.79 8.18
N GLY A 216 18.89 -15.70 8.04
CA GLY A 216 17.89 -15.25 8.99
C GLY A 216 16.78 -16.27 9.19
N ASN A 217 16.39 -16.46 10.45
CA ASN A 217 15.22 -17.23 10.85
C ASN A 217 14.64 -16.62 12.15
N LEU A 218 13.59 -17.23 12.70
CA LEU A 218 12.93 -16.73 13.90
C LEU A 218 13.87 -16.69 15.10
N GLU A 219 14.73 -17.70 15.27
CA GLU A 219 15.63 -17.76 16.42
C GLU A 219 16.70 -16.68 16.34
N TRP A 220 17.30 -16.48 15.17
CA TRP A 220 18.21 -15.38 14.91
C TRP A 220 17.55 -14.03 15.18
N LEU A 221 16.30 -13.83 14.74
CA LEU A 221 15.59 -12.57 14.96
C LEU A 221 15.38 -12.28 16.45
N LYS A 222 15.01 -13.31 17.25
CA LYS A 222 14.90 -13.17 18.71
C LYS A 222 16.23 -12.79 19.35
N GLU A 223 17.32 -13.44 18.96
CA GLU A 223 18.66 -13.12 19.46
C GLU A 223 19.09 -11.71 19.06
N CYS A 224 18.86 -11.31 17.81
CA CYS A 224 19.15 -9.96 17.30
C CYS A 224 18.43 -8.90 18.12
N VAL A 225 17.11 -9.03 18.31
CA VAL A 225 16.30 -8.11 19.10
C VAL A 225 16.78 -8.06 20.56
N LYS A 226 17.06 -9.21 21.18
CA LYS A 226 17.56 -9.28 22.55
C LYS A 226 18.91 -8.58 22.72
N ASN A 227 19.84 -8.79 21.78
CA ASN A 227 21.16 -8.17 21.79
C ASN A 227 21.05 -6.64 21.61
N ASN A 228 20.20 -6.16 20.70
CA ASN A 228 19.98 -4.73 20.48
C ASN A 228 19.44 -4.04 21.74
N ILE A 229 18.48 -4.67 22.43
CA ILE A 229 17.94 -4.16 23.71
C ILE A 229 19.03 -4.11 24.78
N GLN A 230 19.86 -5.16 24.91
CA GLN A 230 20.93 -5.19 25.91
C GLN A 230 22.04 -4.16 25.66
N GLN A 231 22.32 -3.86 24.39
CA GLN A 231 23.35 -2.92 23.99
C GLN A 231 22.84 -1.48 23.84
N ASN A 232 21.55 -1.21 24.13
CA ASN A 232 20.88 0.07 23.86
C ASN A 232 21.11 0.56 22.41
N GLN A 233 21.16 -0.38 21.45
CA GLN A 233 21.28 -0.06 20.04
C GLN A 233 19.90 0.16 19.46
N GLN A 234 19.73 1.31 18.79
CA GLN A 234 18.52 1.59 18.04
C GLN A 234 18.69 1.04 16.63
N ASP A 235 17.84 0.08 16.27
CA ASP A 235 17.72 -0.39 14.91
C ASP A 235 16.87 0.60 14.12
N ASP A 236 17.46 1.20 13.10
CA ASP A 236 16.80 2.13 12.20
C ASP A 236 16.48 1.49 10.85
N LYS A 237 16.68 0.18 10.65
CA LYS A 237 16.38 -0.47 9.38
C LYS A 237 14.92 -0.90 9.33
N GLY A 238 14.14 -0.20 8.52
CA GLY A 238 12.74 -0.50 8.26
C GLY A 238 12.49 -1.19 6.94
N ILE A 239 11.27 -1.70 6.77
CA ILE A 239 10.83 -2.31 5.52
C ILE A 239 9.34 -2.03 5.26
N GLY A 240 9.04 -1.62 4.04
CA GLY A 240 7.70 -1.55 3.50
C GLY A 240 7.38 -2.86 2.78
N ILE A 241 6.35 -3.57 3.23
CA ILE A 241 5.96 -4.87 2.69
C ILE A 241 4.71 -4.70 1.84
N PHE A 242 4.79 -5.11 0.59
CA PHE A 242 3.67 -5.13 -0.35
C PHE A 242 3.44 -6.57 -0.77
N LEU A 243 2.27 -7.10 -0.42
CA LEU A 243 1.89 -8.49 -0.69
C LEU A 243 0.73 -8.50 -1.66
N PRO A 244 1.00 -8.55 -2.99
CA PRO A 244 0.02 -8.90 -3.98
C PRO A 244 -0.68 -10.21 -3.59
N ALA A 245 -1.99 -10.20 -3.68
CA ALA A 245 -2.84 -11.24 -3.15
C ALA A 245 -4.13 -11.35 -3.95
N ARG A 246 -4.68 -12.57 -3.99
CA ARG A 246 -5.98 -12.82 -4.60
C ARG A 246 -6.93 -13.47 -3.59
N ILE A 247 -7.91 -12.69 -3.12
CA ILE A 247 -8.88 -13.11 -2.10
C ILE A 247 -10.16 -13.72 -2.70
N GLY A 248 -10.07 -14.34 -3.88
CA GLY A 248 -11.19 -14.97 -4.57
C GLY A 248 -11.01 -15.07 -6.09
N LEU A 249 -11.87 -15.85 -6.75
CA LEU A 249 -11.80 -16.02 -8.20
C LEU A 249 -12.53 -14.88 -8.94
N GLN A 250 -13.85 -14.82 -8.79
CA GLN A 250 -14.70 -13.77 -9.36
C GLN A 250 -15.22 -12.83 -8.27
N ASN A 251 -15.66 -13.42 -7.15
CA ASN A 251 -16.12 -12.70 -5.97
C ASN A 251 -15.17 -13.00 -4.81
N VAL A 252 -15.15 -12.10 -3.84
CA VAL A 252 -14.37 -12.26 -2.61
C VAL A 252 -14.86 -13.48 -1.81
N ASN A 253 -13.92 -14.31 -1.37
CA ASN A 253 -14.20 -15.41 -0.45
C ASN A 253 -14.36 -14.87 0.98
N LYS A 254 -15.46 -15.25 1.65
CA LYS A 254 -15.78 -14.81 3.02
C LYS A 254 -14.77 -15.28 4.06
N ASP A 255 -14.10 -16.41 3.85
CA ASP A 255 -13.09 -16.89 4.79
C ASP A 255 -11.81 -16.06 4.71
N TYR A 256 -11.38 -15.66 3.51
CA TYR A 256 -10.27 -14.73 3.33
C TYR A 256 -10.56 -13.33 3.93
N LEU A 257 -11.83 -12.91 3.96
CA LEU A 257 -12.21 -11.67 4.66
C LEU A 257 -11.95 -11.73 6.16
N LYS A 258 -12.03 -12.90 6.82
CA LYS A 258 -11.70 -13.02 8.25
C LYS A 258 -10.23 -12.70 8.49
N VAL A 259 -9.36 -13.24 7.65
CA VAL A 259 -7.92 -12.97 7.67
C VAL A 259 -7.64 -11.50 7.38
N LEU A 260 -8.21 -10.95 6.30
CA LEU A 260 -8.03 -9.56 5.92
C LEU A 260 -8.49 -8.60 7.03
N ASN A 261 -9.65 -8.88 7.64
CA ASN A 261 -10.20 -8.10 8.73
C ASN A 261 -9.28 -8.07 9.95
N HIS A 262 -8.53 -9.14 10.20
CA HIS A 262 -7.53 -9.19 11.26
C HIS A 262 -6.26 -8.42 10.88
N LEU A 263 -5.75 -8.55 9.65
CA LEU A 263 -4.59 -7.79 9.18
C LEU A 263 -4.82 -6.28 9.36
N MET A 264 -6.04 -5.80 9.10
CA MET A 264 -6.47 -4.41 9.33
C MET A 264 -6.48 -3.96 10.79
N THR A 265 -6.30 -4.88 11.75
CA THR A 265 -6.18 -4.55 13.19
C THR A 265 -4.73 -4.43 13.66
N LEU A 266 -3.78 -4.87 12.84
CA LEU A 266 -2.36 -4.85 13.20
C LEU A 266 -1.82 -3.42 13.14
N PRO A 267 -0.93 -3.03 14.07
CA PRO A 267 -0.33 -1.69 14.08
C PRO A 267 0.53 -1.43 12.83
N TYR A 268 0.96 -2.50 12.15
CA TYR A 268 1.79 -2.46 10.95
C TYR A 268 1.00 -2.19 9.67
N PHE A 269 -0.32 -2.27 9.71
CA PHE A 269 -1.18 -2.13 8.54
C PHE A 269 -1.15 -0.71 7.95
N GLN A 270 -0.70 -0.60 6.70
CA GLN A 270 -0.59 0.65 5.95
C GLN A 270 -1.53 0.68 4.73
N GLY A 271 -2.66 -0.01 4.81
CA GLY A 271 -3.70 0.02 3.78
C GLY A 271 -3.58 -1.08 2.73
N ILE A 272 -4.42 -0.96 1.71
CA ILE A 272 -4.53 -1.92 0.60
C ILE A 272 -4.66 -1.14 -0.72
N ILE A 273 -3.88 -1.56 -1.72
CA ILE A 273 -4.13 -1.20 -3.11
C ILE A 273 -5.18 -2.19 -3.62
N GLY A 274 -6.36 -1.70 -3.97
CA GLY A 274 -7.46 -2.53 -4.46
C GLY A 274 -8.41 -1.71 -5.31
N GLY A 275 -9.66 -2.15 -5.42
CA GLY A 275 -10.64 -1.40 -6.17
C GLY A 275 -11.85 -2.22 -6.59
N VAL A 276 -12.47 -1.77 -7.67
CA VAL A 276 -13.47 -2.51 -8.43
C VAL A 276 -13.03 -2.52 -9.90
N SER A 277 -13.74 -3.24 -10.76
CA SER A 277 -13.42 -3.27 -12.18
C SER A 277 -13.25 -1.85 -12.77
N ASN A 278 -12.09 -1.60 -13.37
CA ASN A 278 -11.68 -0.32 -13.98
C ASN A 278 -11.56 0.89 -13.03
N LYS A 279 -11.50 0.66 -11.70
CA LYS A 279 -11.30 1.73 -10.73
C LYS A 279 -10.44 1.26 -9.57
N ALA A 280 -9.31 1.93 -9.37
CA ALA A 280 -8.46 1.69 -8.23
C ALA A 280 -8.89 2.56 -7.03
N PHE A 281 -8.81 1.99 -5.83
CA PHE A 281 -9.04 2.67 -4.55
C PHE A 281 -7.90 2.35 -3.58
N TYR A 282 -7.55 3.31 -2.74
CA TYR A 282 -6.67 3.06 -1.61
C TYR A 282 -7.51 2.80 -0.37
N ILE A 283 -7.59 1.54 0.04
CA ILE A 283 -8.41 1.12 1.19
C ILE A 283 -7.55 1.29 2.45
N VAL A 284 -8.02 2.13 3.37
CA VAL A 284 -7.28 2.54 4.57
C VAL A 284 -7.79 1.89 5.84
N GLY A 285 -8.93 1.20 5.79
CA GLY A 285 -9.53 0.63 6.99
C GLY A 285 -10.88 -0.02 6.75
N ARG A 286 -11.61 -0.27 7.83
CA ARG A 286 -12.94 -0.88 7.80
C ARG A 286 -13.82 -0.50 8.99
N ILE A 287 -15.12 -0.64 8.76
CA ILE A 287 -16.19 -0.61 9.76
C ILE A 287 -17.09 -1.81 9.46
N GLN A 288 -17.00 -2.85 10.28
CA GLN A 288 -17.67 -4.14 10.02
C GLN A 288 -17.32 -4.68 8.62
N ASP A 289 -18.34 -4.84 7.76
CA ASP A 289 -18.24 -5.33 6.39
C ASP A 289 -18.00 -4.22 5.35
N TYR A 290 -17.88 -2.98 5.78
CA TYR A 290 -17.58 -1.86 4.90
C TYR A 290 -16.12 -1.47 5.00
N LEU A 291 -15.48 -1.30 3.85
CA LEU A 291 -14.12 -0.83 3.71
C LEU A 291 -14.10 0.69 3.56
N ILE A 292 -13.20 1.33 4.30
CA ILE A 292 -12.93 2.76 4.23
C ILE A 292 -11.89 2.98 3.15
N TYR A 293 -12.13 3.83 2.17
CA TYR A 293 -11.19 4.08 1.10
C TYR A 293 -11.06 5.55 0.70
N LEU A 294 -9.90 5.86 0.11
CA LEU A 294 -9.63 7.11 -0.59
C LEU A 294 -9.79 6.88 -2.10
N ASP A 295 -10.62 7.71 -2.72
CA ASP A 295 -10.94 7.64 -4.13
C ASP A 295 -10.08 8.63 -4.93
N PRO A 296 -9.21 8.18 -5.86
CA PRO A 296 -8.39 9.08 -6.66
C PRO A 296 -9.17 9.76 -7.80
N HIS A 297 -10.43 9.40 -8.07
CA HIS A 297 -11.20 9.85 -9.23
C HIS A 297 -11.82 11.25 -9.04
N PHE A 298 -11.02 12.18 -8.49
CA PHE A 298 -11.34 13.60 -8.36
C PHE A 298 -10.26 14.42 -9.07
N VAL A 299 -10.66 15.26 -10.03
CA VAL A 299 -9.74 16.04 -10.86
C VAL A 299 -9.44 17.38 -10.21
N GLN A 300 -8.16 17.59 -9.89
CA GLN A 300 -7.60 18.82 -9.32
C GLN A 300 -6.54 19.41 -10.26
N ASN A 301 -6.15 20.67 -10.08
CA ASN A 301 -4.98 21.18 -10.80
C ASN A 301 -3.70 20.60 -10.18
N ALA A 302 -2.70 20.28 -11.01
CA ALA A 302 -1.34 20.01 -10.55
C ALA A 302 -0.84 21.20 -9.73
N GLN A 303 -0.03 20.92 -8.72
CA GLN A 303 0.62 21.93 -7.88
C GLN A 303 2.09 22.00 -8.26
N ASN A 304 2.70 23.17 -8.13
CA ASN A 304 4.14 23.35 -8.23
C ASN A 304 4.77 23.48 -6.83
N PHE A 305 6.10 23.47 -6.76
CA PHE A 305 6.82 23.60 -5.48
C PHE A 305 6.51 24.90 -4.72
N GLU A 306 6.29 26.01 -5.42
CA GLU A 306 6.06 27.33 -4.82
C GLU A 306 4.67 27.44 -4.17
N ASP A 307 3.67 26.82 -4.80
CA ASP A 307 2.26 26.91 -4.40
C ASP A 307 1.82 25.78 -3.47
N LEU A 308 2.63 24.71 -3.32
CA LEU A 308 2.29 23.58 -2.45
C LEU A 308 1.95 24.01 -1.02
N SER A 309 2.71 24.96 -0.45
CA SER A 309 2.47 25.50 0.89
C SER A 309 1.11 26.18 1.04
N LYS A 310 0.58 26.77 -0.04
CA LYS A 310 -0.73 27.45 -0.06
C LYS A 310 -1.89 26.49 -0.30
N ASN A 311 -1.62 25.38 -1.01
CA ASN A 311 -2.64 24.45 -1.50
C ASN A 311 -2.50 23.02 -0.96
N GLN A 312 -1.90 22.85 0.24
CA GLN A 312 -1.72 21.56 0.88
C GLN A 312 -3.04 20.78 1.04
N ALA A 313 -4.15 21.48 1.24
CA ALA A 313 -5.48 20.87 1.36
C ALA A 313 -5.85 19.99 0.16
N SER A 314 -5.28 20.22 -1.03
CA SER A 314 -5.50 19.37 -2.20
C SER A 314 -4.92 17.95 -2.08
N TYR A 315 -4.07 17.70 -1.08
CA TYR A 315 -3.48 16.40 -0.77
C TYR A 315 -4.05 15.76 0.50
N SER A 316 -5.17 16.29 1.02
CA SER A 316 -5.89 15.71 2.15
C SER A 316 -7.33 15.44 1.73
N CYS A 317 -7.78 14.18 1.86
CA CYS A 317 -9.15 13.85 1.51
C CYS A 317 -10.08 14.21 2.68
N GLN A 318 -10.93 15.22 2.47
CA GLN A 318 -11.95 15.57 3.46
C GLN A 318 -13.14 14.60 3.46
N ASN A 319 -13.28 13.81 2.39
CA ASN A 319 -14.46 13.01 2.11
C ASN A 319 -14.10 11.53 2.13
N ILE A 320 -14.33 10.90 3.27
CA ILE A 320 -14.12 9.47 3.44
C ILE A 320 -15.27 8.73 2.75
N GLN A 321 -14.99 7.63 2.06
CA GLN A 321 -16.01 6.81 1.38
C GLN A 321 -16.03 5.38 1.92
N LEU A 322 -17.18 4.71 1.77
CA LEU A 322 -17.38 3.32 2.18
C LEU A 322 -17.83 2.45 1.00
N ILE A 323 -17.28 1.24 0.94
CA ILE A 323 -17.70 0.22 -0.02
C ILE A 323 -17.87 -1.12 0.70
N HIS A 324 -18.88 -1.90 0.34
CA HIS A 324 -19.08 -3.22 0.93
C HIS A 324 -17.95 -4.18 0.49
N ASN A 325 -17.40 -4.95 1.44
CA ASN A 325 -16.23 -5.83 1.23
C ASN A 325 -16.44 -6.97 0.22
N GLN A 326 -17.68 -7.26 -0.19
CA GLN A 326 -17.99 -8.24 -1.23
C GLN A 326 -17.99 -7.66 -2.65
N ILE A 327 -17.97 -6.33 -2.80
CA ILE A 327 -18.04 -5.66 -4.11
C ILE A 327 -16.63 -5.40 -4.68
N ILE A 328 -15.61 -5.40 -3.82
CA ILE A 328 -14.23 -5.17 -4.28
C ILE A 328 -13.75 -6.30 -5.21
N ASP A 329 -12.88 -5.93 -6.13
CA ASP A 329 -12.15 -6.89 -6.95
C ASP A 329 -11.31 -7.81 -6.04
N PRO A 330 -11.28 -9.13 -6.28
CA PRO A 330 -10.49 -10.05 -5.47
C PRO A 330 -8.98 -9.84 -5.57
N SER A 331 -8.48 -9.10 -6.56
CA SER A 331 -7.06 -8.76 -6.68
C SER A 331 -6.72 -7.54 -5.81
N ILE A 332 -5.90 -7.75 -4.80
CA ILE A 332 -5.49 -6.71 -3.85
C ILE A 332 -3.98 -6.75 -3.63
N VAL A 333 -3.42 -5.69 -3.04
CA VAL A 333 -2.08 -5.69 -2.46
C VAL A 333 -2.20 -5.22 -1.02
N VAL A 334 -1.83 -6.05 -0.06
CA VAL A 334 -1.77 -5.66 1.35
C VAL A 334 -0.46 -4.92 1.60
N CYS A 335 -0.53 -3.75 2.22
CA CYS A 335 0.62 -2.93 2.55
C CYS A 335 0.86 -2.97 4.06
N LEU A 336 2.07 -3.35 4.49
CA LEU A 336 2.52 -3.26 5.88
C LEU A 336 3.81 -2.41 5.97
N CYS A 337 4.08 -1.85 7.12
CA CYS A 337 5.33 -1.16 7.40
C CYS A 337 5.89 -1.59 8.75
N ILE A 338 7.16 -1.97 8.75
CA ILE A 338 7.91 -2.43 9.92
C ILE A 338 9.09 -1.50 10.10
N ARG A 339 9.26 -0.94 11.29
CA ARG A 339 10.29 0.09 11.56
C ARG A 339 11.61 -0.46 12.07
N ASN A 340 11.61 -1.68 12.60
CA ASN A 340 12.78 -2.33 13.21
C ASN A 340 12.51 -3.83 13.45
N GLY A 341 13.54 -4.56 13.88
CA GLY A 341 13.46 -5.99 14.18
C GLY A 341 12.46 -6.38 15.29
N LEU A 342 12.17 -5.49 16.25
CA LEU A 342 11.18 -5.77 17.30
C LEU A 342 9.77 -5.80 16.72
N GLU A 343 9.44 -4.85 15.86
CA GLU A 343 8.17 -4.83 15.13
C GLU A 343 8.05 -6.01 14.16
N LEU A 344 9.15 -6.43 13.52
CA LEU A 344 9.15 -7.63 12.69
C LEU A 344 8.80 -8.89 13.50
N LEU A 345 9.43 -9.03 14.68
CA LEU A 345 9.19 -10.16 15.57
C LEU A 345 7.74 -10.18 16.10
N ASP A 346 7.21 -9.02 16.45
CA ASP A 346 5.82 -8.90 16.90
C ASP A 346 4.82 -9.17 15.77
N LEU A 347 5.07 -8.70 14.54
CA LEU A 347 4.29 -9.08 13.35
C LEU A 347 4.30 -10.61 13.18
N TRP A 348 5.48 -11.23 13.18
CA TRP A 348 5.60 -12.67 13.00
C TRP A 348 4.78 -13.44 14.04
N ASN A 349 4.91 -13.09 15.31
CA ASN A 349 4.16 -13.74 16.38
C ASN A 349 2.65 -13.48 16.27
N SER A 350 2.26 -12.23 16.00
CA SER A 350 0.85 -11.84 15.86
C SER A 350 0.18 -12.63 14.74
N VAL A 351 0.85 -12.78 13.60
CA VAL A 351 0.30 -13.50 12.46
C VAL A 351 0.35 -15.02 12.67
N PHE A 352 1.41 -15.55 13.27
CA PHE A 352 1.56 -16.97 13.57
C PHE A 352 0.52 -17.47 14.60
N ILE A 353 0.20 -16.67 15.61
CA ILE A 353 -0.86 -16.97 16.59
C ILE A 353 -2.22 -17.11 15.88
N ILE A 354 -2.51 -16.32 14.84
CA ILE A 354 -3.77 -16.45 14.07
C ILE A 354 -3.83 -17.79 13.38
N ILE A 355 -2.76 -18.19 12.68
CA ILE A 355 -2.70 -19.47 11.98
C ILE A 355 -2.99 -20.60 12.96
N ILE A 356 -2.30 -20.60 14.11
CA ILE A 356 -2.49 -21.62 15.15
C ILE A 356 -3.91 -21.59 15.71
N TYR A 357 -4.45 -20.41 16.04
CA TYR A 357 -5.79 -20.30 16.61
C TYR A 357 -6.88 -20.73 15.63
N GLN A 358 -6.68 -20.51 14.32
CA GLN A 358 -7.58 -20.98 13.27
C GLN A 358 -7.43 -22.49 13.05
N GLN A 359 -6.22 -23.03 13.05
CA GLN A 359 -5.95 -24.48 12.94
C GLN A 359 -6.46 -25.29 14.15
N LEU A 360 -6.43 -24.72 15.36
CA LEU A 360 -6.89 -25.39 16.58
C LEU A 360 -8.43 -25.46 16.71
N ASN A 361 -9.17 -24.58 16.02
CA ASN A 361 -10.63 -24.51 16.07
C ASN A 361 -11.35 -25.34 14.96
N HIS A 362 -10.73 -26.46 14.55
CA HIS A 362 -11.13 -27.52 13.61
C HIS A 362 -10.38 -27.53 12.27
N LEU A 363 -9.66 -28.64 12.05
CA LEU A 363 -9.02 -29.19 10.84
C LEU A 363 -7.59 -28.70 10.55
N LYS A 364 -6.61 -29.50 11.00
CA LYS A 364 -5.16 -29.28 10.85
C LYS A 364 -4.60 -29.38 9.41
N GLN A 365 -5.41 -29.68 8.39
CA GLN A 365 -4.94 -29.87 7.01
C GLN A 365 -5.59 -28.95 5.96
N GLU A 366 -6.83 -28.48 6.15
CA GLU A 366 -7.51 -27.60 5.17
C GLU A 366 -7.15 -26.10 5.29
N PHE A 367 -6.46 -25.69 6.37
CA PHE A 367 -6.38 -24.26 6.74
C PHE A 367 -5.12 -23.52 6.26
N GLN A 368 -4.08 -24.21 5.76
CA GLN A 368 -3.05 -23.53 4.98
C GLN A 368 -3.65 -22.93 3.69
N GLU A 369 -4.70 -23.55 3.14
CA GLU A 369 -5.43 -23.06 1.95
C GLU A 369 -6.31 -21.83 2.24
N LEU A 370 -6.56 -21.54 3.52
CA LEU A 370 -7.42 -20.44 3.98
C LEU A 370 -6.68 -19.13 4.25
N PHE A 371 -5.36 -19.13 4.12
CA PHE A 371 -4.56 -17.91 4.22
C PHE A 371 -4.03 -17.57 2.83
N PHE A 372 -4.55 -16.51 2.23
CA PHE A 372 -4.23 -16.11 0.87
C PHE A 372 -2.80 -15.54 0.71
N ILE A 373 -2.00 -15.51 1.79
CA ILE A 373 -0.59 -15.10 1.80
C ILE A 373 0.26 -16.17 2.52
N SER A 374 0.84 -17.17 1.87
CA SER A 374 1.67 -18.18 2.55
C SER A 374 2.67 -17.58 3.54
N LEU A 375 2.74 -18.09 4.78
CA LEU A 375 3.68 -17.61 5.81
C LEU A 375 4.77 -18.64 6.01
N LEU A 376 5.98 -18.28 5.60
CA LEU A 376 7.10 -19.19 5.52
C LEU A 376 8.28 -18.60 6.28
N GLU A 377 8.95 -19.44 7.05
CA GLU A 377 10.15 -19.01 7.78
C GLU A 377 11.31 -18.91 6.80
N THR A 378 11.43 -19.86 5.86
CA THR A 378 12.55 -19.96 4.91
C THR A 378 12.11 -20.24 3.48
N ASN A 379 12.95 -19.89 2.51
CA ASN A 379 12.72 -20.19 1.08
C ASN A 379 12.70 -21.69 0.78
N THR A 380 13.36 -22.51 1.60
CA THR A 380 13.34 -23.96 1.44
C THR A 380 11.92 -24.50 1.62
N GLU A 381 11.12 -23.93 2.52
CA GLU A 381 9.73 -24.31 2.72
C GLU A 381 8.87 -23.99 1.49
N LEU A 382 9.10 -22.86 0.83
CA LEU A 382 8.42 -22.49 -0.40
C LEU A 382 8.69 -23.51 -1.53
N GLN A 383 9.97 -23.81 -1.79
CA GLN A 383 10.38 -24.77 -2.82
C GLN A 383 9.81 -26.17 -2.56
N ILE A 384 9.74 -26.56 -1.29
CA ILE A 384 9.11 -27.81 -0.87
C ILE A 384 7.61 -27.77 -1.22
N CYS A 385 6.88 -26.71 -0.82
CA CYS A 385 5.46 -26.54 -1.15
C CYS A 385 5.19 -26.59 -2.65
N GLU A 386 6.00 -25.90 -3.46
CA GLU A 386 5.89 -25.94 -4.92
C GLU A 386 6.15 -27.34 -5.47
N SER A 387 7.19 -28.04 -4.97
CA SER A 387 7.50 -29.39 -5.41
C SER A 387 6.36 -30.38 -5.14
N PHE A 388 5.61 -30.21 -4.05
CA PHE A 388 4.46 -31.03 -3.72
C PHE A 388 3.25 -30.81 -4.66
N GLN A 389 3.07 -29.62 -5.22
CA GLN A 389 2.00 -29.37 -6.21
C GLN A 389 2.20 -30.15 -7.53
N TYR A 390 3.41 -30.61 -7.81
CA TYR A 390 3.75 -31.41 -8.99
C TYR A 390 3.77 -32.92 -8.72
N LEU A 391 3.58 -33.36 -7.48
CA LEU A 391 3.54 -34.77 -7.12
C LEU A 391 2.09 -35.28 -7.20
N ASP A 392 1.88 -36.37 -7.94
CA ASP A 392 0.61 -37.11 -7.96
C ASP A 392 0.23 -37.53 -6.52
N GLU A 393 -1.05 -37.59 -6.18
CA GLU A 393 -1.55 -38.00 -4.85
C GLU A 393 -1.02 -39.40 -4.44
N ASN A 394 -0.62 -40.20 -5.44
CA ASN A 394 -0.05 -41.53 -5.28
C ASN A 394 1.47 -41.55 -5.09
N HIS A 395 2.14 -40.40 -5.09
CA HIS A 395 3.59 -40.34 -4.98
C HIS A 395 4.06 -40.77 -3.57
N GLU A 396 5.07 -41.62 -3.50
CA GLU A 396 5.51 -42.30 -2.27
C GLU A 396 5.86 -41.32 -1.13
N LEU A 397 6.43 -40.16 -1.47
CA LEU A 397 6.71 -39.06 -0.52
C LEU A 397 5.44 -38.45 0.10
N VAL A 398 4.32 -38.40 -0.62
CA VAL A 398 3.02 -37.90 -0.13
C VAL A 398 2.41 -38.88 0.89
N ASN A 399 2.64 -40.19 0.71
CA ASN A 399 2.17 -41.24 1.63
C ASN A 399 3.02 -41.39 2.89
N ILE A 400 4.30 -41.01 2.86
CA ILE A 400 5.19 -41.06 4.04
C ILE A 400 4.89 -39.91 5.02
N LEU A 401 4.31 -38.80 4.55
CA LEU A 401 4.04 -37.60 5.35
C LEU A 401 2.57 -37.45 5.79
N LYS A 402 1.64 -38.26 5.26
CA LYS A 402 0.29 -38.47 5.82
C LYS A 402 0.37 -39.38 7.04
#